data_AF-A0A352FW75-F1
#
_entry.id   AF-A0A352FW75-F1
#
_cell.length_a   1.000
_cell.length_b   1.000
_cell.length_c   1.000
_cell.angle_alpha   90.00
_cell.angle_beta   90.00
_cell.angle_gamma   90.00
#
_symmetry.space_group_name_H-M   'P 1'
#
loop_
_entity.id
_entity.type
_entity.pdbx_description
1 polymer ?
#
loop_
_entity_poly.entity_id
_entity_poly.type
_entity_poly.pdbx_seq_one_letter_code
_entity_poly.pdbx_strand_id
1 'polypeptide(L)' 'MASYYANFHTVPVNTNVAEHAARIRATYGLRLPDAIQIAFALDAGCQAIVCNDRSMRRVADLEVLILDDLEL' A
#
# COMPACT_ATOMS: atom_id res chain seq x y z
N MET A 1 -30.12 0.91 -2.22
CA MET A 1 -29.39 -0.31 -1.81
C MET A 1 -28.32 0.14 -0.83
N ALA A 2 -28.61 -0.01 0.46
CA ALA A 2 -27.80 0.55 1.55
C ALA A 2 -26.40 -0.07 1.56
N SER A 3 -25.35 0.76 1.56
CA SER A 3 -23.97 0.26 1.56
C SER A 3 -23.40 0.34 2.97
N TYR A 4 -23.11 -0.83 3.55
CA TYR A 4 -22.58 -1.07 4.90
C TYR A 4 -21.11 -0.58 5.11
N TYR A 5 -20.59 0.30 4.24
CA TYR A 5 -19.17 0.63 4.10
C TYR A 5 -18.88 2.14 4.23
N ALA A 6 -19.45 2.84 5.21
CA ALA A 6 -19.36 4.30 5.26
C ALA A 6 -17.93 4.87 5.31
N ASN A 7 -16.92 4.07 5.71
CA ASN A 7 -15.55 4.53 5.96
C ASN A 7 -14.47 3.71 5.25
N PHE A 8 -14.80 2.96 4.19
CA PHE A 8 -13.82 2.19 3.43
C PHE A 8 -14.11 2.24 1.93
N HIS A 9 -13.06 2.39 1.14
CA HIS A 9 -13.13 2.42 -0.32
C HIS A 9 -12.10 1.47 -0.90
N THR A 10 -12.50 0.71 -1.92
CA THR A 10 -11.60 -0.14 -2.70
C THR A 10 -11.15 0.58 -3.95
N VAL A 11 -9.90 0.38 -4.34
CA VAL A 11 -9.33 0.90 -5.59
C VAL A 11 -9.06 -0.25 -6.57
N PRO A 12 -9.42 -0.11 -7.87
CA PRO A 12 -9.15 -1.14 -8.86
C PRO A 12 -7.68 -1.10 -9.32
N VAL A 13 -7.09 -2.26 -9.59
CA VAL A 13 -5.77 -2.33 -10.23
C VAL A 13 -5.94 -2.02 -11.71
N ASN A 14 -5.31 -0.94 -12.18
CA ASN A 14 -5.26 -0.56 -13.60
C ASN A 14 -3.82 -0.56 -14.12
N THR A 15 -3.63 -0.30 -15.42
CA THR A 15 -2.32 -0.32 -16.06
C THR A 15 -1.31 0.65 -15.41
N ASN A 16 -1.75 1.85 -15.04
CA ASN A 16 -0.87 2.85 -14.42
C ASN A 16 -0.34 2.35 -13.06
N VAL A 17 -1.22 1.76 -12.24
CA VAL A 17 -0.84 1.16 -10.96
C VAL A 17 0.07 -0.05 -11.18
N ALA A 18 -0.21 -0.89 -12.18
CA ALA A 18 0.62 -2.05 -12.49
C ALA A 18 2.05 -1.64 -12.91
N GLU A 19 2.19 -0.60 -13.73
CA GLU A 19 3.48 -0.04 -14.12
C GLU A 19 4.21 0.58 -12.94
N HIS A 20 3.49 1.32 -12.09
CA HIS A 20 4.07 1.91 -10.88
C HIS A 20 4.56 0.83 -9.91
N ALA A 21 3.74 -0.19 -9.66
CA ALA A 21 4.10 -1.35 -8.85
C ALA A 21 5.32 -2.09 -9.42
N ALA A 22 5.42 -2.23 -10.74
CA ALA A 22 6.59 -2.84 -11.38
C ALA A 22 7.88 -2.05 -11.09
N ARG A 23 7.83 -0.71 -11.15
CA ARG A 23 8.97 0.15 -10.78
C ARG A 23 9.33 0.01 -9.30
N ILE A 24 8.36 0.09 -8.40
CA ILE A 24 8.56 -0.08 -6.96
C ILE A 24 9.18 -1.45 -6.66
N ARG A 25 8.66 -2.50 -7.28
CA ARG A 25 9.21 -3.86 -7.15
C ARG A 25 10.66 -3.94 -7.62
N ALA A 26 10.99 -3.34 -8.75
CA ALA A 26 12.35 -3.33 -9.27
C ALA A 26 13.32 -2.57 -8.36
N THR A 27 12.88 -1.43 -7.81
CA THR A 27 13.69 -0.57 -6.92
C THR A 27 13.89 -1.18 -5.54
N TYR A 28 12.83 -1.69 -4.91
CA TYR A 28 12.84 -2.12 -3.50
C TYR A 28 12.88 -3.63 -3.32
N GLY A 29 12.78 -4.42 -4.39
CA GLY A 29 12.82 -5.89 -4.35
C GLY A 29 11.63 -6.51 -3.60
N LEU A 30 10.47 -5.86 -3.62
CA LEU A 30 9.24 -6.35 -2.97
C LEU A 30 8.57 -7.46 -3.79
N ARG A 31 7.68 -8.25 -3.16
CA ARG A 31 6.77 -9.12 -3.91
C ARG A 31 5.77 -8.26 -4.67
N LEU A 32 5.23 -8.78 -5.77
CA LEU A 32 4.29 -8.03 -6.61
C LEU A 32 3.06 -7.52 -5.83
N PRO A 33 2.37 -8.33 -4.99
CA PRO A 33 1.23 -7.84 -4.21
C PRO A 33 1.60 -6.66 -3.30
N ASP A 34 2.75 -6.73 -2.64
CA ASP A 34 3.23 -5.67 -1.74
C ASP A 34 3.53 -4.39 -2.53
N ALA A 35 4.19 -4.51 -3.68
CA ALA A 35 4.47 -3.37 -4.55
C ALA A 35 3.19 -2.72 -5.10
N ILE A 36 2.13 -3.49 -5.35
CA ILE A 36 0.80 -2.96 -5.75
C ILE A 36 0.18 -2.15 -4.61
N GLN A 37 0.23 -2.65 -3.37
CA GLN A 37 -0.30 -1.92 -2.21
C GLN A 37 0.43 -0.59 -1.99
N ILE A 38 1.76 -0.59 -2.12
CA ILE A 38 2.56 0.64 -2.03
C ILE A 38 2.21 1.60 -3.17
N ALA A 39 2.12 1.11 -4.42
CA ALA A 39 1.74 1.95 -5.56
C ALA A 39 0.38 2.63 -5.33
N PHE A 40 -0.61 1.88 -4.85
CA PHE A 40 -1.91 2.45 -4.51
C PHE A 40 -1.84 3.51 -3.42
N ALA A 41 -1.12 3.23 -2.34
CA ALA A 41 -0.99 4.18 -1.24
C ALA A 41 -0.36 5.50 -1.70
N LEU A 42 0.70 5.42 -2.51
CA LEU A 42 1.37 6.59 -3.09
C LEU A 42 0.45 7.34 -4.07
N ASP A 43 -0.20 6.63 -5.01
CA ASP A 43 -1.08 7.23 -6.02
C ASP A 43 -2.34 7.86 -5.40
N ALA A 44 -2.84 7.30 -4.29
CA ALA A 44 -3.98 7.83 -3.54
C ALA A 44 -3.59 8.97 -2.58
N GLY A 45 -2.30 9.29 -2.44
CA GLY A 45 -1.81 10.30 -1.50
C GLY A 45 -1.99 9.90 -0.04
N CYS A 46 -1.97 8.59 0.26
CA CYS A 46 -2.02 8.09 1.63
C CYS A 46 -0.76 8.55 2.39
N GLN A 47 -0.95 8.92 3.65
CA GLN A 47 0.15 9.30 4.54
C GLN A 47 0.90 8.08 5.07
N ALA A 48 0.18 6.97 5.28
CA ALA A 48 0.73 5.73 5.79
C ALA A 48 0.02 4.50 5.23
N ILE A 49 0.71 3.36 5.28
CA ILE A 49 0.13 2.03 5.10
C ILE A 49 0.21 1.26 6.43
N VAL A 50 -0.89 0.60 6.80
CA VAL A 50 -0.95 -0.27 7.98
C VAL A 50 -0.85 -1.74 7.51
N CYS A 51 0.16 -2.45 7.97
CA CYS A 51 0.36 -3.87 7.66
C CYS A 51 1.17 -4.57 8.77
N ASN A 52 1.38 -5.88 8.68
CA ASN A 52 2.32 -6.60 9.55
C ASN A 52 3.54 -7.16 8.79
N ASP A 53 3.69 -6.76 7.52
CA ASP A 53 4.85 -7.14 6.71
C ASP A 53 5.96 -6.09 6.85
N ARG A 54 6.93 -6.37 7.73
CA ARG A 54 8.07 -5.48 7.97
C ARG A 54 8.92 -5.23 6.73
N SER A 55 8.81 -6.04 5.67
CA SER A 55 9.55 -5.80 4.42
C SER A 55 9.11 -4.53 3.70
N MET A 56 7.89 -4.04 3.93
CA MET A 56 7.38 -2.81 3.33
C MET A 56 8.12 -1.55 3.81
N ARG A 57 8.77 -1.59 4.99
CA ARG A 57 9.61 -0.49 5.52
C ARG A 57 10.80 -0.13 4.63
N ARG A 58 11.09 -0.92 3.59
CA ARG A 58 12.13 -0.62 2.59
C ARG A 58 11.77 0.58 1.71
N VAL A 59 10.48 0.91 1.60
CA VAL A 59 10.00 2.07 0.83
C VAL A 59 10.11 3.32 1.71
N ALA A 60 10.97 4.26 1.33
CA ALA A 60 11.24 5.46 2.12
C ALA A 60 10.15 6.54 2.00
N ASP A 61 9.41 6.55 0.89
CA ASP A 61 8.44 7.61 0.55
C ASP A 61 7.04 7.40 1.15
N LEU A 62 6.86 6.38 1.99
CA LEU A 62 5.58 6.04 2.61
C LEU A 62 5.79 5.57 4.05
N GLU A 63 5.03 6.13 5.00
CA GLU A 63 5.07 5.67 6.38
C GLU A 63 4.46 4.26 6.49
N VAL A 64 5.18 3.34 7.14
CA VAL A 64 4.72 1.96 7.35
C VAL A 64 4.47 1.73 8.83
N LEU A 65 3.18 1.68 9.18
CA LEU A 65 2.72 1.37 10.52
C LEU A 65 2.58 -0.15 10.66
N ILE A 66 3.34 -0.73 11.57
CA ILE A 66 3.23 -2.16 11.90
C ILE A 66 2.18 -2.30 12.99
N LEU A 67 1.07 -2.98 12.70
CA LEU A 67 -0.05 -3.11 13.64
C LEU A 67 0.40 -3.75 14.95
N ASP A 68 1.28 -4.76 14.89
CA ASP A 68 1.85 -5.42 16.07
C ASP A 68 2.77 -4.51 16.91
N ASP A 69 3.25 -3.40 16.36
CA ASP A 69 4.08 -2.41 17.06
C ASP A 69 3.23 -1.28 17.69
N LEU A 70 1.91 -1.24 17.44
CA LEU A 70 1.03 -0.20 17.99
C LEU A 70 0.55 -0.57 19.40
N GLU A 71 0.84 0.28 20.37
CA GLU A 71 0.26 0.23 21.71
C GLU A 71 -1.05 1.04 21.73
N LEU A 72 -2.14 0.44 22.22
CA LEU A 72 -3.47 1.06 22.34
C LEU A 72 -3.77 1.51 23.77
#